data_AF-F5T509-F1
#
_entry.id   AF-F5T509-F1
#
_cell.length_a   1.000
_cell.length_b   1.000
_cell.length_c   1.000
_cell.angle_alpha   90.00
_cell.angle_beta   90.00
_cell.angle_gamma   90.00
#
_symmetry.space_group_name_H-M   'P 1'
#
loop_
_entity.id
_entity.type
_entity.pdbx_description
1 polymer ?
#
loop_
_entity_poly.entity_id
_entity_poly.type
_entity_poly.pdbx_seq_one_letter_code
_entity_poly.pdbx_strand_id
1 'polypeptide(L)'
;MEIIRKDLAYTEDRAALEVLLSPAFGNVSLEDALLYDIETTGLNPKASQLYLLGVLLFHKENSEFIQYFAESVRDEEEILEQFFQLCKTKRVLISFNGEGFDNRFIETMAKSYGKLPLHLNLKQLDLFKLIRKRKNFTDWKVVLLNPVNGF
;
A
#
# COMPACT_ATOMS: atom_id res chain seq x y z
N MET A 1 9.61 13.00 -12.07
CA MET A 1 8.89 12.49 -10.90
C MET A 1 8.35 13.66 -10.11
N GLU A 2 7.04 13.70 -9.89
CA GLU A 2 6.41 14.63 -8.97
C GLU A 2 6.12 13.91 -7.64
N ILE A 3 6.33 14.61 -6.51
CA ILE A 3 6.04 14.08 -5.17
C ILE A 3 5.15 15.08 -4.42
N ILE A 4 4.00 14.60 -3.96
CA ILE A 4 3.12 15.36 -3.07
C ILE A 4 3.23 14.76 -1.66
N ARG A 5 3.43 15.62 -0.66
CA ARG A 5 3.44 15.25 0.77
C ARG A 5 2.42 16.07 1.52
N LYS A 6 1.65 15.41 2.39
CA LYS A 6 0.65 16.06 3.22
C LYS A 6 0.61 15.44 4.60
N ASP A 7 0.70 16.29 5.62
CA ASP A 7 0.40 15.90 6.98
C ASP A 7 -1.11 15.85 7.20
N LEU A 8 -1.57 14.75 7.77
CA LEU A 8 -2.95 14.49 8.13
C LEU A 8 -3.03 14.38 9.65
N ALA A 9 -3.71 15.34 10.28
CA ALA A 9 -3.99 15.29 11.70
C ALA A 9 -4.86 14.07 12.03
N TYR A 10 -4.60 13.43 13.16
CA TYR A 10 -5.52 12.42 13.67
C TYR A 10 -6.81 13.11 14.10
N THR A 11 -7.93 12.70 13.51
CA THR A 11 -9.25 13.19 13.89
C THR A 11 -9.81 12.32 15.02
N GLU A 12 -10.06 11.04 14.78
CA GLU A 12 -10.56 10.08 15.79
C GLU A 12 -10.09 8.62 15.55
N ASP A 13 -9.44 8.34 14.40
CA ASP A 13 -9.25 6.98 13.89
C ASP A 13 -7.99 6.25 14.37
N ARG A 14 -7.07 6.94 15.05
CA ARG A 14 -5.79 6.35 15.46
C ARG A 14 -5.99 5.15 16.40
N ALA A 15 -6.81 5.33 17.43
CA ALA A 15 -7.08 4.26 18.40
C ALA A 15 -7.78 3.05 17.73
N ALA A 16 -8.67 3.30 16.75
CA ALA A 16 -9.32 2.24 15.99
C ALA A 16 -8.32 1.47 15.11
N LEU A 17 -7.38 2.16 14.47
CA LEU A 17 -6.29 1.54 13.72
C LEU A 17 -5.39 0.69 14.63
N GLU A 18 -5.00 1.22 15.79
CA GLU A 18 -4.20 0.47 16.77
C GLU A 18 -4.94 -0.80 17.25
N VAL A 19 -6.25 -0.73 17.50
CA VAL A 19 -7.08 -1.89 17.87
C VAL A 19 -7.20 -2.90 16.73
N LEU A 20 -7.32 -2.45 15.49
CA LEU A 20 -7.38 -3.35 14.32
C LEU A 20 -6.07 -4.12 14.13
N LEU A 21 -4.94 -3.44 14.37
CA LEU A 21 -3.60 -3.99 14.15
C LEU A 21 -3.10 -4.83 15.32
N SER A 22 -3.48 -4.51 16.56
CA SER A 22 -3.03 -5.22 17.77
C SER A 22 -3.15 -6.76 17.68
N PRO A 23 -4.32 -7.34 17.29
CA PRO A 23 -4.46 -8.80 17.16
C PRO A 23 -3.61 -9.41 16.03
N ALA A 24 -3.31 -8.64 14.99
CA ALA A 24 -2.57 -9.12 13.83
C ALA A 24 -1.05 -8.99 14.03
N PHE A 25 -0.58 -8.09 14.89
CA PHE A 25 0.84 -7.74 15.00
C PHE A 25 1.50 -7.95 16.37
N GLY A 26 0.76 -8.20 17.46
CA GLY A 26 1.36 -8.31 18.79
C GLY A 26 1.94 -6.98 19.25
N ASN A 27 3.17 -6.96 19.82
CA ASN A 27 3.86 -5.74 20.29
C ASN A 27 4.48 -4.91 19.13
N VAL A 28 3.71 -4.57 18.11
CA VAL A 28 4.17 -3.69 17.02
C VAL A 28 3.38 -2.39 17.08
N SER A 29 4.09 -1.27 17.09
CA SER A 29 3.47 0.06 17.13
C SER A 29 2.91 0.44 15.76
N LEU A 30 1.93 1.34 15.71
CA LEU A 30 1.40 1.85 14.44
C LEU A 30 2.49 2.53 13.60
N GLU A 31 3.47 3.17 14.25
CA GLU A 31 4.61 3.81 13.60
C GLU A 31 5.56 2.81 12.92
N ASP A 32 5.54 1.54 13.31
CA ASP A 32 6.31 0.48 12.64
C ASP A 32 5.62 -0.02 11.36
N ALA A 33 4.42 0.48 11.05
CA ALA A 33 3.70 0.16 9.84
C ALA A 33 3.85 1.23 8.76
N LEU A 34 3.71 0.81 7.51
CA LEU A 34 3.37 1.68 6.39
C LEU A 34 2.20 1.07 5.62
N LEU A 35 1.28 1.90 5.16
CA LEU A 35 0.25 1.49 4.21
C LEU A 35 0.65 1.98 2.83
N TYR A 36 0.40 1.16 1.81
CA TYR A 36 0.64 1.57 0.43
C TYR A 36 -0.41 1.01 -0.53
N ASP A 37 -0.53 1.68 -1.66
CA ASP A 37 -1.42 1.35 -2.77
C ASP A 37 -0.80 1.87 -4.08
N ILE A 38 -1.05 1.21 -5.20
CA ILE A 38 -0.53 1.62 -6.51
C ILE A 38 -1.62 1.80 -7.56
N GLU A 39 -1.42 2.78 -8.43
CA GLU A 39 -2.15 2.87 -9.70
C GLU A 39 -1.21 2.56 -10.85
N THR A 40 -1.73 1.83 -11.83
CA THR A 40 -0.95 1.32 -12.95
C THR A 40 -1.72 1.54 -14.25
N THR A 41 -1.02 1.62 -15.38
CA THR A 41 -1.67 1.78 -16.68
C THR A 41 -2.37 0.51 -17.18
N GLY A 42 -2.23 -0.59 -16.45
CA GLY A 42 -2.81 -1.89 -16.79
C GLY A 42 -2.43 -2.99 -15.80
N LEU A 43 -3.12 -4.13 -15.87
CA LEU A 43 -3.00 -5.18 -14.87
C LEU A 43 -1.75 -6.07 -15.02
N ASN A 44 -1.08 -6.04 -16.17
CA ASN A 44 0.06 -6.91 -16.44
C ASN A 44 1.37 -6.16 -16.13
N PRO A 45 2.12 -6.54 -15.08
CA PRO A 45 3.33 -5.82 -14.68
C PRO A 45 4.50 -5.90 -15.67
N LYS A 46 4.45 -6.81 -16.66
CA LYS A 46 5.47 -6.88 -17.72
C LYS A 46 5.18 -5.95 -18.90
N ALA A 47 3.96 -5.43 -18.98
CA ALA A 47 3.48 -4.67 -20.14
C ALA A 47 2.82 -3.34 -19.74
N SER A 48 2.78 -3.03 -18.46
CA SER A 48 2.13 -1.84 -17.89
C SER A 48 3.11 -1.09 -17.02
N GLN A 49 2.83 0.19 -16.82
CA GLN A 49 3.67 1.11 -16.08
C GLN A 49 3.04 1.44 -14.72
N LEU A 50 3.87 1.72 -13.73
CA LEU A 50 3.43 2.39 -12.51
C LEU A 50 3.08 3.83 -12.87
N TYR A 51 1.91 4.27 -12.44
CA TYR A 51 1.46 5.65 -12.62
C TYR A 51 1.54 6.43 -11.30
N LEU A 52 1.08 5.81 -10.22
CA LEU A 52 1.05 6.40 -8.88
C LEU A 52 1.47 5.36 -7.85
N LEU A 53 2.29 5.76 -6.89
CA LEU A 53 2.49 5.01 -5.65
C LEU A 53 2.11 5.91 -4.47
N GLY A 54 1.07 5.50 -3.74
CA GLY A 54 0.63 6.15 -2.51
C GLY A 54 1.23 5.46 -1.29
N VAL A 55 1.69 6.24 -0.32
CA VAL A 55 2.15 5.76 0.99
C VAL A 55 1.50 6.57 2.10
N LEU A 56 1.02 5.88 3.12
CA LEU A 56 0.63 6.49 4.39
C LEU A 56 1.59 6.00 5.49
N LEU A 57 2.31 6.95 6.07
CA LEU A 57 3.18 6.73 7.23
C LEU A 57 2.46 7.22 8.48
N PHE A 58 2.65 6.49 9.58
CA PHE A 58 2.12 6.88 10.87
C PHE A 58 3.24 7.41 11.76
N HIS A 59 3.01 8.56 12.37
CA HIS A 59 3.88 9.20 13.34
C HIS A 59 3.15 9.33 14.67
N LYS A 60 3.81 9.84 15.70
CA LYS A 60 3.23 9.94 17.04
C LYS A 60 2.00 10.87 17.12
N GLU A 61 1.97 11.95 16.35
CA GLU A 61 0.96 13.01 16.49
C GLU A 61 0.13 13.23 15.21
N ASN A 62 0.59 12.71 14.08
CA ASN A 62 -0.07 12.80 12.79
C ASN A 62 0.24 11.57 11.93
N SER A 63 -0.35 11.54 10.74
CA SER A 63 0.08 10.66 9.66
C SER A 63 0.60 11.51 8.50
N GLU A 64 1.54 10.98 7.74
CA GLU A 64 2.09 11.62 6.55
C GLU A 64 1.63 10.81 5.33
N PHE A 65 0.90 11.47 4.44
CA PHE A 65 0.51 10.91 3.16
C PHE A 65 1.48 11.39 2.08
N ILE A 66 2.06 10.45 1.34
CA ILE A 66 3.01 10.69 0.26
C ILE A 66 2.46 10.08 -1.02
N GLN A 67 2.47 10.85 -2.10
CA GLN A 67 2.10 10.38 -3.43
C GLN A 67 3.26 10.62 -4.38
N TYR A 68 3.73 9.54 -5.02
CA TYR A 68 4.75 9.58 -6.05
C TYR A 68 4.09 9.38 -7.41
N PHE A 69 4.23 10.36 -8.31
CA PHE A 69 3.72 10.29 -9.68
C PHE A 69 4.86 9.98 -10.65
N ALA A 70 4.65 8.95 -11.46
CA ALA A 70 5.56 8.54 -12.51
C ALA A 70 5.08 9.12 -13.86
N GLU A 71 5.88 9.99 -14.47
CA GLU A 71 5.63 10.50 -15.82
C GLU A 71 6.49 9.78 -16.86
N SER A 72 7.48 9.00 -16.42
CA SER A 72 8.42 8.28 -17.26
C SER A 72 8.94 7.00 -16.60
N VAL A 73 9.54 6.12 -17.39
CA VAL A 73 10.19 4.88 -16.92
C VAL A 73 11.31 5.18 -15.91
N ARG A 74 12.04 6.29 -16.09
CA ARG A 74 13.07 6.71 -15.14
C ARG A 74 12.48 7.06 -13.78
N ASP A 75 11.28 7.65 -13.76
CA ASP A 75 10.58 7.96 -12.52
C ASP A 75 10.15 6.69 -11.80
N GLU A 76 9.71 5.63 -12.51
CA GLU A 76 9.35 4.36 -11.87
C GLU A 76 10.49 3.77 -11.04
N GLU A 77 11.70 3.76 -11.60
CA GLU A 77 12.88 3.24 -10.91
C GLU A 77 13.22 4.08 -9.67
N GLU A 78 13.16 5.41 -9.78
CA GLU A 78 13.40 6.32 -8.65
C GLU A 78 12.34 6.16 -7.56
N ILE A 79 11.06 6.01 -7.92
CA ILE A 79 9.95 5.77 -7.00
C ILE A 79 10.14 4.45 -6.25
N LEU A 80 10.53 3.38 -6.96
CA LEU A 80 10.86 2.10 -6.32
C LEU A 80 11.96 2.25 -5.29
N GLU A 81 13.02 3.01 -5.59
CA GLU A 81 14.10 3.24 -4.65
C GLU A 81 13.62 3.99 -3.41
N GLN A 82 12.84 5.06 -3.57
CA GLN A 82 12.26 5.80 -2.46
C GLN A 82 11.36 4.92 -1.59
N PHE A 83 10.46 4.15 -2.21
CA PHE A 83 9.58 3.21 -1.53
C PHE A 83 10.37 2.15 -0.74
N PHE A 84 11.43 1.59 -1.33
CA PHE A 84 12.27 0.61 -0.66
C PHE A 84 13.11 1.19 0.48
N GLN A 85 13.50 2.47 0.44
CA GLN A 85 14.10 3.11 1.62
C GLN A 85 13.07 3.22 2.75
N LEU A 86 11.82 3.56 2.46
CA LEU A 86 10.76 3.57 3.47
C LEU A 86 10.53 2.18 4.05
N CYS A 87 10.47 1.13 3.23
CA CYS A 87 10.32 -0.26 3.68
C CYS A 87 11.40 -0.66 4.70
N LYS A 88 12.66 -0.22 4.54
CA LYS A 88 13.74 -0.53 5.50
C LYS A 88 13.52 0.04 6.90
N THR A 89 12.72 1.10 7.01
CA THR A 89 12.45 1.77 8.30
C THR A 89 11.27 1.18 9.06
N LYS A 90 10.57 0.20 8.46
CA LYS A 90 9.29 -0.32 8.95
C LYS A 90 9.34 -1.83 9.08
N ARG A 91 8.40 -2.38 9.83
CA ARG A 91 8.27 -3.82 10.12
C ARG A 91 7.04 -4.44 9.48
N VAL A 92 6.01 -3.62 9.24
CA VAL A 92 4.71 -4.08 8.72
C VAL A 92 4.36 -3.31 7.45
N LEU A 93 3.96 -4.03 6.42
CA LEU A 93 3.42 -3.49 5.19
C LEU A 93 1.92 -3.78 5.14
N ILE A 94 1.11 -2.74 5.12
CA ILE A 94 -0.35 -2.81 5.03
C ILE A 94 -0.77 -2.49 3.60
N SER A 95 -1.69 -3.28 3.05
CA SER A 95 -2.28 -3.06 1.73
C SER A 95 -3.73 -3.55 1.70
N PHE A 96 -4.47 -3.15 0.67
CA PHE A 96 -5.78 -3.71 0.39
C PHE A 96 -5.71 -4.59 -0.86
N ASN A 97 -5.80 -5.91 -0.72
CA ASN A 97 -5.59 -6.86 -1.81
C ASN A 97 -4.18 -6.82 -2.44
N GLY A 98 -3.18 -6.30 -1.73
CA GLY A 98 -1.83 -6.19 -2.26
C GLY A 98 -1.13 -7.53 -2.50
N GLU A 99 -1.45 -8.59 -1.75
CA GLU A 99 -0.93 -9.92 -2.08
C GLU A 99 -1.50 -10.47 -3.40
N GLY A 100 -2.68 -9.97 -3.80
CA GLY A 100 -3.32 -10.30 -5.08
C GLY A 100 -2.75 -9.52 -6.25
N PHE A 101 -2.36 -8.26 -6.04
CA PHE A 101 -1.97 -7.34 -7.11
C PHE A 101 -0.67 -6.57 -6.82
N ASP A 102 -0.70 -5.58 -5.95
CA ASP A 102 0.34 -4.56 -5.74
C ASP A 102 1.72 -5.18 -5.48
N ASN A 103 1.79 -6.16 -4.57
CA ASN A 103 3.05 -6.80 -4.20
C ASN A 103 3.73 -7.46 -5.39
N ARG A 104 2.94 -8.11 -6.27
CA ARG A 104 3.45 -8.79 -7.47
C ARG A 104 3.89 -7.80 -8.53
N PHE A 105 3.18 -6.67 -8.64
CA PHE A 105 3.53 -5.61 -9.58
C PHE A 105 4.88 -4.98 -9.20
N ILE A 106 5.01 -4.53 -7.95
CA ILE A 106 6.26 -3.98 -7.41
C ILE A 106 7.40 -5.01 -7.45
N GLU A 107 7.14 -6.28 -7.13
CA GLU A 107 8.16 -7.33 -7.23
C GLU A 107 8.66 -7.52 -8.66
N THR A 108 7.76 -7.58 -9.64
CA THR A 108 8.12 -7.74 -11.05
C THR A 108 8.93 -6.56 -11.56
N MET A 109 8.50 -5.34 -11.22
CA MET A 109 9.19 -4.11 -11.59
C MET A 109 10.58 -4.01 -10.94
N ALA A 110 10.69 -4.34 -9.65
CA ALA A 110 11.99 -4.35 -8.97
C ALA A 110 12.97 -5.31 -9.64
N LYS A 111 12.50 -6.52 -9.99
CA LYS A 111 13.32 -7.51 -10.70
C LYS A 111 13.74 -7.05 -12.09
N SER A 112 12.90 -6.34 -12.85
CA SER A 112 13.28 -5.82 -14.17
C SER A 112 14.38 -4.76 -14.10
N TYR A 113 14.46 -4.02 -12.99
CA TYR A 113 15.56 -3.08 -12.70
C TYR A 113 16.74 -3.71 -11.93
N GLY A 114 16.76 -5.04 -11.75
CA GLY A 114 17.83 -5.73 -11.03
C GLY A 114 17.88 -5.43 -9.53
N LYS A 115 16.78 -4.97 -8.93
CA LYS A 115 16.67 -4.63 -7.51
C LYS A 115 16.01 -5.75 -6.71
N LEU A 116 16.33 -5.81 -5.41
CA LEU A 116 15.66 -6.73 -4.49
C LEU A 116 14.29 -6.16 -4.07
N PRO A 117 13.21 -6.96 -4.07
CA PRO A 117 11.87 -6.53 -3.68
C PRO A 117 11.75 -6.39 -2.16
N LEU A 118 12.29 -5.30 -1.60
CA LEU A 118 12.45 -5.14 -0.14
C LEU A 118 11.12 -5.09 0.62
N HIS A 119 10.03 -4.69 -0.04
CA HIS A 119 8.69 -4.67 0.54
C HIS A 119 8.21 -6.06 0.99
N LEU A 120 8.69 -7.12 0.35
CA LEU A 120 8.34 -8.51 0.71
C LEU A 120 9.04 -9.01 1.98
N ASN A 121 10.06 -8.31 2.47
CA ASN A 121 10.74 -8.67 3.72
C ASN A 121 9.95 -8.24 4.96
N LEU A 122 8.96 -7.35 4.80
CA LEU A 122 8.11 -6.88 5.88
C LEU A 122 7.03 -7.91 6.19
N LYS A 123 6.49 -7.87 7.41
CA LYS A 123 5.30 -8.64 7.74
C LYS A 123 4.10 -8.06 6.99
N GLN A 124 3.42 -8.88 6.20
CA GLN A 124 2.34 -8.45 5.32
C GLN A 124 1.00 -8.43 6.06
N LEU A 125 0.25 -7.33 5.91
CA LEU A 125 -1.16 -7.23 6.28
C LEU A 125 -2.02 -6.91 5.05
N ASP A 126 -2.67 -7.92 4.51
CA ASP A 126 -3.68 -7.72 3.49
C ASP A 126 -5.06 -7.52 4.14
N LEU A 127 -5.57 -6.29 4.10
CA LEU A 127 -6.86 -5.91 4.68
C LEU A 127 -8.03 -6.64 4.02
N PHE A 128 -7.97 -6.89 2.71
CA PHE A 128 -9.01 -7.63 2.00
C PHE A 128 -9.10 -9.07 2.54
N LYS A 129 -7.96 -9.74 2.75
CA LYS A 129 -7.92 -11.08 3.35
C LYS A 129 -8.37 -11.08 4.81
N LEU A 130 -7.99 -10.07 5.59
CA LEU A 130 -8.41 -9.93 6.99
C LEU A 130 -9.93 -9.80 7.10
N ILE A 131 -10.53 -8.91 6.31
CA ILE A 131 -11.98 -8.68 6.28
C ILE A 131 -12.70 -9.95 5.83
N ARG A 132 -12.21 -10.62 4.78
CA ARG A 132 -12.79 -11.87 4.26
C ARG A 132 -12.79 -13.01 5.28
N LYS A 133 -11.83 -13.05 6.20
CA LYS A 133 -11.78 -14.04 7.28
C LYS A 133 -12.75 -13.75 8.44
N ARG A 134 -13.14 -12.49 8.64
CA ARG A 134 -13.96 -12.05 9.79
C ARG A 134 -15.46 -11.93 9.49
N LYS A 135 -15.90 -12.00 8.23
CA LYS A 135 -17.32 -11.95 7.84
C LYS A 135 -17.72 -13.15 6.98
N ASN A 136 -18.94 -13.69 7.21
CA ASN A 136 -19.63 -14.51 6.21
C ASN A 136 -19.86 -13.65 4.96
N PHE A 137 -19.19 -14.00 3.87
CA PHE A 137 -18.92 -13.20 2.68
C PHE A 137 -20.15 -12.80 1.84
N THR A 138 -21.37 -13.14 2.24
CA THR A 138 -22.58 -13.04 1.41
C THR A 138 -23.07 -11.61 1.14
N ASP A 139 -22.76 -10.64 1.99
CA ASP A 139 -23.33 -9.27 1.85
C ASP A 139 -22.46 -8.28 1.04
N TRP A 140 -21.20 -8.62 0.73
CA TRP A 140 -20.24 -7.67 0.16
C TRP A 140 -20.08 -7.73 -1.36
N LYS A 141 -20.67 -8.74 -2.03
CA LYS A 141 -20.69 -8.81 -3.51
C LYS A 141 -21.37 -7.61 -4.15
N VAL A 142 -22.25 -6.91 -3.43
CA VAL A 142 -23.02 -5.77 -3.95
C VAL A 142 -22.19 -4.47 -4.02
N VAL A 143 -21.10 -4.35 -3.25
CA VAL A 143 -20.40 -3.06 -3.06
C VAL A 143 -19.13 -2.91 -3.92
N LEU A 144 -18.42 -4.01 -4.24
CA LEU A 144 -17.13 -3.95 -4.95
C LEU A 144 -17.21 -4.14 -6.48
N LEU A 145 -18.38 -4.50 -7.03
CA LEU A 145 -18.54 -4.86 -8.45
C LEU A 145 -19.71 -4.16 -9.17
N ASN A 146 -20.32 -3.13 -8.59
CA ASN A 146 -21.16 -2.25 -9.39
C ASN A 146 -20.28 -1.13 -9.95
N PRO A 147 -19.85 -1.18 -11.23
CA PRO A 147 -19.64 0.06 -11.93
C PRO A 147 -20.95 0.83 -11.79
N VAL A 148 -20.87 2.06 -11.31
CA VAL A 148 -22.00 2.98 -11.37
C VAL A 148 -22.45 2.98 -12.83
N ASN A 149 -23.60 2.34 -13.10
CA ASN A 149 -24.21 2.37 -14.42
C ASN A 149 -24.35 3.84 -14.82
N GLY A 150 -23.95 4.12 -16.05
CA GLY A 150 -23.72 5.44 -16.59
C GLY A 150 -24.82 6.47 -16.30
N PHE A 151 -24.36 7.68 -16.05
CA PHE A 151 -24.90 8.86 -16.71
C PHE A 151 -23.96 9.23 -17.87
#